data_AF-A0A7U9KRE8-F1
#
_entry.id   AF-A0A7U9KRE8-F1
#
_cell.length_a   1.000
_cell.length_b   1.000
_cell.length_c   1.000
_cell.angle_alpha   90.00
_cell.angle_beta   90.00
_cell.angle_gamma   90.00
#
_symmetry.space_group_name_H-M   'P 1'
#
loop_
_entity.id
_entity.type
_entity.pdbx_description
1 polymer ?
#
loop_
_entity_poly.entity_id
_entity_poly.type
_entity_poly.pdbx_seq_one_letter_code
_entity_poly.pdbx_strand_id
1 'polypeptide(L)'
;MKPISAVRRAGRRLGTLLLTLLATCILVTAGTAPAQAETSQRYTVIDWHMEGYDDTGSGGNAGADRANRYRQMVARLRAASGHEMTGADSPAMMDTPVRRDTNRVIEVRVWTNEYDGPSECHVKLYFSVDDMYLLGFTVRGQHWQFSDTTLPLAHEVQQHYGMTNAPIFTSLRYRGNYPTLDPDNERRNFGYESDTLRRRMLDLSYLTEARRLAHRGNLAYIIGATAEAARFGWIENRIAAAIELRYDPSDPNHPAHLGNFGVGLQTQWSALSRVAHQTVHGGNAAPVIVDGRRYLNITQMRLGTGGVPRLAPFLGLYDSRS
;
A
#
# COMPACT_ATOMS: atom_id res chain seq x y z
N MET A 1 42.37 -47.04 26.98
CA MET A 1 41.10 -46.88 26.24
C MET A 1 40.30 -45.72 26.80
N LYS A 2 40.16 -44.60 26.05
CA LYS A 2 39.15 -43.54 26.25
C LYS A 2 38.81 -42.90 24.89
N PRO A 3 37.70 -43.26 24.23
CA PRO A 3 37.33 -42.74 22.91
C PRO A 3 36.30 -41.59 23.04
N ILE A 4 36.56 -40.58 23.87
CA ILE A 4 35.53 -39.57 24.21
C ILE A 4 35.80 -38.19 23.55
N SER A 5 37.04 -37.88 23.14
CA SER A 5 37.39 -36.57 22.59
C SER A 5 37.09 -36.40 21.09
N ALA A 6 37.22 -37.47 20.29
CA ALA A 6 36.97 -37.41 18.84
C ALA A 6 35.48 -37.20 18.51
N VAL A 7 34.58 -37.83 19.28
CA VAL A 7 33.13 -37.77 19.07
C VAL A 7 32.57 -36.36 19.35
N ARG A 8 33.10 -35.65 20.35
CA ARG A 8 32.69 -34.26 20.67
C ARG A 8 33.09 -33.26 19.58
N ARG A 9 34.17 -33.50 18.86
CA ARG A 9 34.64 -32.61 17.78
C ARG A 9 33.85 -32.82 16.48
N ALA A 10 33.46 -34.05 16.18
CA ALA A 10 32.58 -34.39 15.07
C ALA A 10 31.14 -33.86 15.29
N GLY A 11 30.60 -34.00 16.52
CA GLY A 11 29.26 -33.50 16.86
C GLY A 11 29.09 -31.98 16.74
N ARG A 12 30.12 -31.19 17.09
CA ARG A 12 30.09 -29.72 16.91
C ARG A 12 30.12 -29.28 15.45
N ARG A 13 30.79 -30.03 14.57
CA ARG A 13 30.85 -29.73 13.13
C ARG A 13 29.55 -30.12 12.40
N LEU A 14 28.91 -31.22 12.82
CA LEU A 14 27.59 -31.60 12.29
C LEU A 14 26.48 -30.63 12.74
N GLY A 15 26.52 -30.17 14.00
CA GLY A 15 25.55 -29.18 14.50
C GLY A 15 25.64 -27.82 13.79
N THR A 16 26.84 -27.37 13.41
CA THR A 16 27.04 -26.12 12.64
C THR A 16 26.63 -26.26 11.17
N LEU A 17 26.81 -27.45 10.57
CA LEU A 17 26.30 -27.75 9.22
C LEU A 17 24.77 -27.85 9.18
N LEU A 18 24.13 -28.39 10.22
CA LEU A 18 22.65 -28.45 10.29
C LEU A 18 22.02 -27.08 10.52
N LEU A 19 22.63 -26.23 11.35
CA LEU A 19 22.17 -24.85 11.57
C LEU A 19 22.37 -23.97 10.32
N THR A 20 23.43 -24.19 9.54
CA THR A 20 23.63 -23.49 8.27
C THR A 20 22.67 -23.98 7.18
N LEU A 21 22.35 -25.28 7.13
CA LEU A 21 21.35 -25.82 6.20
C LEU A 21 19.93 -25.33 6.52
N LEU A 22 19.58 -25.20 7.80
CA LEU A 22 18.31 -24.60 8.22
C LEU A 22 18.26 -23.08 7.92
N ALA A 23 19.37 -22.36 8.07
CA ALA A 23 19.45 -20.95 7.70
C ALA A 23 19.31 -20.73 6.17
N THR A 24 19.85 -21.62 5.33
CA THR A 24 19.66 -21.55 3.88
C THR A 24 18.26 -22.00 3.44
N CYS A 25 17.63 -22.97 4.10
CA CYS A 25 16.23 -23.33 3.80
C CYS A 25 15.23 -22.24 4.18
N ILE A 26 15.48 -21.48 5.26
CA ILE A 26 14.64 -20.32 5.61
C ILE A 26 14.84 -19.16 4.61
N LEU A 27 16.07 -18.97 4.08
CA LEU A 27 16.31 -17.97 3.04
C LEU A 27 15.69 -18.30 1.68
N VAL A 28 15.44 -19.58 1.36
CA VAL A 28 14.79 -19.99 0.10
C VAL A 28 13.26 -19.89 0.16
N THR A 29 12.67 -19.72 1.36
CA THR A 29 11.22 -19.43 1.51
C THR A 29 10.90 -17.92 1.54
N ALA A 30 11.92 -17.07 1.62
CA ALA A 30 11.81 -15.66 1.23
C ALA A 30 11.85 -15.62 -0.30
N GLY A 31 10.69 -15.90 -0.92
CA GLY A 31 10.52 -15.88 -2.37
C GLY A 31 11.10 -14.58 -2.94
N THR A 32 12.22 -14.70 -3.63
CA THR A 32 12.54 -13.74 -4.68
C THR A 32 11.41 -13.90 -5.68
N ALA A 33 10.48 -12.94 -5.68
CA ALA A 33 9.50 -12.87 -6.74
C ALA A 33 10.32 -12.86 -8.04
N PRO A 34 10.11 -13.82 -8.96
CA PRO A 34 10.77 -13.75 -10.26
C PRO A 34 10.41 -12.38 -10.84
N ALA A 35 11.38 -11.69 -11.46
CA ALA A 35 11.16 -10.42 -12.15
C ALA A 35 9.83 -10.51 -12.90
N GLN A 36 8.77 -9.89 -12.35
CA GLN A 36 7.42 -10.17 -12.81
C GLN A 36 7.30 -9.51 -14.17
N ALA A 37 7.24 -10.34 -15.22
CA ALA A 37 6.76 -9.91 -16.50
C ALA A 37 5.37 -9.29 -16.30
N GLU A 38 5.19 -8.07 -16.77
CA GLU A 38 3.94 -7.30 -16.71
C GLU A 38 2.76 -8.22 -17.03
N THR A 39 1.91 -8.50 -16.04
CA THR A 39 0.88 -9.53 -16.20
C THR A 39 -0.16 -9.06 -17.21
N SER A 40 -0.58 -9.96 -18.10
CA SER A 40 -1.69 -9.71 -19.03
C SER A 40 -3.06 -9.79 -18.35
N GLN A 41 -3.09 -9.98 -17.03
CA GLN A 41 -4.32 -10.12 -16.27
C GLN A 41 -5.02 -8.76 -16.19
N ARG A 42 -6.23 -8.69 -16.75
CA ARG A 42 -7.03 -7.45 -16.75
C ARG A 42 -7.63 -7.10 -15.40
N TYR A 43 -7.86 -8.09 -14.56
CA TYR A 43 -8.58 -7.91 -13.31
C TYR A 43 -7.94 -8.72 -12.19
N THR A 44 -7.48 -8.04 -11.15
CA THR A 44 -6.86 -8.65 -9.97
C THR A 44 -7.73 -8.43 -8.76
N VAL A 45 -7.93 -9.47 -7.94
CA VAL A 45 -8.73 -9.39 -6.71
C VAL A 45 -7.83 -9.56 -5.49
N ILE A 46 -7.97 -8.69 -4.51
CA ILE A 46 -7.25 -8.72 -3.23
C ILE A 46 -8.28 -8.68 -2.10
N ASP A 47 -8.25 -9.64 -1.19
CA ASP A 47 -9.04 -9.58 0.03
C ASP A 47 -8.28 -8.84 1.14
N TRP A 48 -8.95 -7.88 1.77
CA TRP A 48 -8.49 -7.17 2.95
C TRP A 48 -9.41 -7.48 4.14
N HIS A 49 -8.87 -8.29 5.05
CA HIS A 49 -9.53 -8.77 6.25
C HIS A 49 -9.34 -7.80 7.42
N MET A 50 -10.40 -7.04 7.72
CA MET A 50 -10.47 -6.05 8.81
C MET A 50 -11.24 -6.55 10.03
N GLU A 51 -11.53 -7.85 10.12
CA GLU A 51 -12.12 -8.48 11.30
C GLU A 51 -11.27 -8.21 12.55
N GLY A 52 -11.89 -7.85 13.67
CA GLY A 52 -11.17 -7.54 14.91
C GLY A 52 -10.50 -6.16 14.94
N TYR A 53 -10.71 -5.29 13.95
CA TYR A 53 -10.22 -3.90 13.98
C TYR A 53 -11.03 -3.00 14.93
N ASP A 54 -12.17 -3.47 15.42
CA ASP A 54 -12.99 -2.87 16.47
C ASP A 54 -12.38 -2.99 17.87
N ASP A 55 -11.45 -3.93 18.05
CA ASP A 55 -10.67 -4.05 19.28
C ASP A 55 -9.77 -2.82 19.48
N THR A 56 -10.01 -2.11 20.59
CA THR A 56 -9.28 -0.91 20.98
C THR A 56 -7.96 -1.21 21.70
N GLY A 57 -7.66 -2.49 21.97
CA GLY A 57 -6.40 -2.92 22.56
C GLY A 57 -5.20 -2.59 21.68
N SER A 58 -4.16 -2.00 22.28
CA SER A 58 -2.87 -1.73 21.63
C SER A 58 -1.88 -2.86 21.90
N GLY A 59 -1.15 -3.28 20.87
CA GLY A 59 -0.08 -4.27 20.95
C GLY A 59 -0.56 -5.71 21.13
N GLY A 60 0.38 -6.57 21.51
CA GLY A 60 0.15 -8.02 21.63
C GLY A 60 -0.10 -8.71 20.29
N ASN A 61 -0.46 -9.99 20.35
CA ASN A 61 -0.63 -10.83 19.16
C ASN A 61 -1.75 -10.32 18.24
N ALA A 62 -2.83 -9.78 18.79
CA ALA A 62 -3.97 -9.28 18.02
C ALA A 62 -3.62 -8.00 17.23
N GLY A 63 -2.95 -7.03 17.88
CA GLY A 63 -2.48 -5.82 17.18
C GLY A 63 -1.49 -6.14 16.07
N ALA A 64 -0.53 -7.03 16.34
CA ALA A 64 0.46 -7.46 15.36
C ALA A 64 -0.17 -8.19 14.16
N ASP A 65 -1.17 -9.05 14.41
CA ASP A 65 -1.93 -9.75 13.36
C ASP A 65 -2.70 -8.77 12.46
N ARG A 66 -3.43 -7.81 13.05
CA ARG A 66 -4.13 -6.75 12.29
C ARG A 66 -3.17 -5.98 11.37
N ALA A 67 -2.04 -5.53 11.91
CA ALA A 67 -1.04 -4.80 11.16
C ALA A 67 -0.37 -5.65 10.08
N ASN A 68 -0.16 -6.95 10.32
CA ASN A 68 0.34 -7.88 9.32
C ASN A 68 -0.63 -8.06 8.15
N ARG A 69 -1.94 -8.25 8.42
CA ARG A 69 -2.96 -8.33 7.35
C ARG A 69 -3.02 -7.05 6.52
N TYR A 70 -2.87 -5.89 7.15
CA TYR A 70 -2.76 -4.61 6.44
C TYR A 70 -1.51 -4.55 5.53
N ARG A 71 -0.32 -4.87 6.06
CA ARG A 71 0.93 -4.91 5.27
C ARG A 71 0.82 -5.88 4.09
N GLN A 72 0.19 -7.04 4.28
CA GLN A 72 -0.05 -8.01 3.20
C GLN A 72 -0.96 -7.45 2.10
N MET A 73 -2.03 -6.75 2.47
CA MET A 73 -2.91 -6.08 1.49
C MET A 73 -2.13 -5.04 0.68
N VAL A 74 -1.36 -4.17 1.35
CA VAL A 74 -0.55 -3.12 0.69
C VAL A 74 0.52 -3.74 -0.22
N ALA A 75 1.19 -4.79 0.24
CA ALA A 75 2.17 -5.52 -0.56
C ALA A 75 1.54 -6.15 -1.81
N ARG A 76 0.31 -6.68 -1.70
CA ARG A 76 -0.43 -7.23 -2.86
C ARG A 76 -0.85 -6.14 -3.84
N LEU A 77 -1.30 -4.96 -3.37
CA LEU A 77 -1.61 -3.82 -4.24
C LEU A 77 -0.39 -3.41 -5.06
N ARG A 78 0.74 -3.26 -4.38
CA ARG A 78 2.02 -2.92 -4.97
C ARG A 78 2.52 -3.97 -5.96
N ALA A 79 2.41 -5.26 -5.62
CA ALA A 79 2.79 -6.34 -6.54
C ALA A 79 1.87 -6.41 -7.77
N ALA A 80 0.57 -6.11 -7.61
CA ALA A 80 -0.37 -6.12 -8.73
C ALA A 80 -0.20 -4.93 -9.70
N SER A 81 0.48 -3.88 -9.26
CA SER A 81 0.69 -2.64 -10.03
C SER A 81 2.14 -2.34 -10.33
N GLY A 82 3.07 -3.19 -9.88
CA GLY A 82 4.48 -2.87 -9.83
C GLY A 82 5.32 -3.96 -10.46
N HIS A 83 6.41 -3.54 -11.09
CA HIS A 83 7.54 -4.40 -11.39
C HIS A 83 8.82 -3.77 -10.86
N GLU A 84 9.91 -4.53 -10.76
CA GLU A 84 11.18 -3.97 -10.29
C GLU A 84 11.64 -2.81 -11.20
N MET A 85 12.12 -1.73 -10.58
CA MET A 85 12.63 -0.57 -11.28
C MET A 85 13.92 -0.94 -12.00
N THR A 86 13.93 -0.77 -13.33
CA THR A 86 15.08 -1.17 -14.14
C THR A 86 16.34 -0.40 -13.71
N GLY A 87 17.40 -1.13 -13.41
CA GLY A 87 18.69 -0.57 -12.95
C GLY A 87 18.80 -0.38 -11.44
N ALA A 88 17.71 -0.49 -10.67
CA ALA A 88 17.78 -0.41 -9.23
C ALA A 88 18.45 -1.67 -8.67
N ASP A 89 19.24 -1.50 -7.61
CA ASP A 89 19.97 -2.59 -6.93
C ASP A 89 19.14 -3.29 -5.85
N SER A 90 17.80 -3.12 -5.88
CA SER A 90 16.90 -3.63 -4.85
C SER A 90 15.49 -3.86 -5.37
N PRO A 91 14.85 -5.00 -5.03
CA PRO A 91 13.44 -5.26 -5.39
C PRO A 91 12.45 -4.36 -4.65
N ALA A 92 12.91 -3.56 -3.67
CA ALA A 92 12.09 -2.61 -2.95
C ALA A 92 11.88 -1.29 -3.74
N MET A 93 12.56 -1.10 -4.88
CA MET A 93 12.32 0.00 -5.80
C MET A 93 11.58 -0.57 -7.01
N MET A 94 10.35 -0.12 -7.22
CA MET A 94 9.47 -0.63 -8.27
C MET A 94 8.96 0.53 -9.12
N ASP A 95 8.51 0.21 -10.33
CA ASP A 95 7.79 1.12 -11.20
C ASP A 95 6.37 0.61 -11.41
N THR A 96 5.44 1.55 -11.60
CA THR A 96 4.16 1.26 -12.26
C THR A 96 4.42 0.65 -13.64
N PRO A 97 3.41 0.06 -14.29
CA PRO A 97 3.65 -0.64 -15.54
C PRO A 97 4.05 0.29 -16.68
N VAL A 98 4.78 -0.28 -17.65
CA VAL A 98 5.28 0.42 -18.84
C VAL A 98 4.14 0.93 -19.71
N ARG A 99 3.07 0.12 -19.82
CA ARG A 99 1.91 0.46 -20.64
C ARG A 99 0.95 1.33 -19.82
N ARG A 100 0.44 2.36 -20.48
CA ARG A 100 -0.67 3.20 -19.97
C ARG A 100 -1.95 2.86 -20.71
N ASP A 101 -3.08 3.24 -20.14
CA ASP A 101 -4.42 3.01 -20.66
C ASP A 101 -4.70 1.51 -20.86
N THR A 102 -4.21 0.68 -19.94
CA THR A 102 -4.31 -0.78 -20.07
C THR A 102 -5.69 -1.34 -19.73
N ASN A 103 -6.56 -0.49 -19.17
CA ASN A 103 -7.85 -0.83 -18.56
C ASN A 103 -7.74 -1.91 -17.47
N ARG A 104 -6.54 -2.12 -16.90
CA ARG A 104 -6.36 -3.12 -15.86
C ARG A 104 -6.80 -2.56 -14.50
N VAL A 105 -7.55 -3.37 -13.77
CA VAL A 105 -8.18 -3.01 -12.50
C VAL A 105 -7.72 -3.93 -11.38
N ILE A 106 -7.45 -3.35 -10.22
CA ILE A 106 -7.33 -4.07 -8.96
C ILE A 106 -8.58 -3.83 -8.12
N GLU A 107 -9.30 -4.89 -7.78
CA GLU A 107 -10.39 -4.87 -6.82
C GLU A 107 -9.87 -5.27 -5.43
N VAL A 108 -9.98 -4.38 -4.45
CA VAL A 108 -9.77 -4.71 -3.03
C VAL A 108 -11.11 -4.94 -2.37
N ARG A 109 -11.38 -6.20 -1.99
CA ARG A 109 -12.57 -6.60 -1.22
C ARG A 109 -12.30 -6.42 0.25
N VAL A 110 -13.05 -5.53 0.89
CA VAL A 110 -12.90 -5.25 2.31
C VAL A 110 -13.90 -6.08 3.09
N TRP A 111 -13.39 -6.99 3.91
CA TRP A 111 -14.15 -7.89 4.76
C TRP A 111 -14.16 -7.36 6.18
N THR A 112 -15.34 -7.20 6.76
CA THR A 112 -15.54 -6.66 8.12
C THR A 112 -16.59 -7.46 8.88
N ASN A 113 -16.47 -7.52 10.19
CA ASN A 113 -17.57 -7.97 11.07
C ASN A 113 -18.31 -6.72 11.56
N GLU A 114 -19.49 -6.45 11.01
CA GLU A 114 -20.36 -5.38 11.52
C GLU A 114 -21.17 -5.89 12.72
N TYR A 115 -21.10 -5.17 13.85
CA TYR A 115 -21.89 -5.44 15.06
C TYR A 115 -21.84 -6.90 15.55
N ASP A 116 -20.63 -7.48 15.63
CA ASP A 116 -20.41 -8.87 16.03
C ASP A 116 -21.07 -9.92 15.11
N GLY A 117 -21.54 -9.50 13.93
CA GLY A 117 -22.07 -10.36 12.88
C GLY A 117 -20.98 -11.16 12.12
N PRO A 118 -21.40 -12.04 11.20
CA PRO A 118 -20.47 -12.77 10.34
C PRO A 118 -19.62 -11.80 9.48
N SER A 119 -18.43 -12.25 9.09
CA SER A 119 -17.57 -11.49 8.17
C SER A 119 -18.24 -11.39 6.79
N GLU A 120 -18.42 -10.16 6.33
CA GLU A 120 -19.03 -9.87 5.04
C GLU A 120 -18.22 -8.81 4.27
N CYS A 121 -18.27 -8.91 2.94
CA CYS A 121 -17.67 -7.92 2.05
C CYS A 121 -18.67 -6.78 1.78
N HIS A 122 -18.59 -5.71 2.56
CA HIS A 122 -19.48 -4.54 2.40
C HIS A 122 -18.93 -3.49 1.42
N VAL A 123 -17.61 -3.45 1.23
CA VAL A 123 -16.92 -2.47 0.40
C VAL A 123 -15.97 -3.16 -0.57
N LYS A 124 -16.00 -2.74 -1.83
CA LYS A 124 -15.01 -3.10 -2.85
C LYS A 124 -14.39 -1.81 -3.38
N LEU A 125 -13.08 -1.69 -3.35
CA LEU A 125 -12.34 -0.53 -3.87
C LEU A 125 -11.72 -0.90 -5.22
N TYR A 126 -11.78 -0.02 -6.21
CA TYR A 126 -11.24 -0.26 -7.54
C TYR A 126 -10.07 0.67 -7.82
N PHE A 127 -8.89 0.12 -8.08
CA PHE A 127 -7.68 0.88 -8.39
C PHE A 127 -7.26 0.65 -9.83
N SER A 128 -6.71 1.68 -10.46
CA SER A 128 -5.99 1.55 -11.71
C SER A 128 -4.62 0.93 -11.46
N VAL A 129 -4.26 -0.04 -12.28
CA VAL A 129 -2.93 -0.65 -12.28
C VAL A 129 -1.86 0.32 -12.82
N ASP A 130 -2.25 1.27 -13.67
CA ASP A 130 -1.32 2.14 -14.39
C ASP A 130 -0.71 3.24 -13.51
N ASP A 131 -1.45 3.71 -12.49
CA ASP A 131 -1.03 4.79 -11.60
C ASP A 131 -1.31 4.52 -10.10
N MET A 132 -1.83 3.34 -9.77
CA MET A 132 -2.22 2.97 -8.40
C MET A 132 -3.23 3.95 -7.78
N TYR A 133 -4.08 4.59 -8.58
CA TYR A 133 -5.10 5.50 -8.04
C TYR A 133 -6.48 4.85 -7.90
N LEU A 134 -7.24 5.29 -6.90
CA LEU A 134 -8.61 4.84 -6.67
C LEU A 134 -9.53 5.42 -7.75
N LEU A 135 -10.22 4.55 -8.49
CA LEU A 135 -11.14 4.88 -9.57
C LEU A 135 -12.59 5.02 -9.08
N GLY A 136 -12.94 4.24 -8.08
CA GLY A 136 -14.30 4.12 -7.58
C GLY A 136 -14.42 2.99 -6.56
N PHE A 137 -15.65 2.69 -6.16
CA PHE A 137 -15.93 1.66 -5.18
C PHE A 137 -17.36 1.13 -5.31
N THR A 138 -17.59 -0.06 -4.78
CA THR A 138 -18.92 -0.62 -4.55
C THR A 138 -19.17 -0.66 -3.05
N VAL A 139 -20.30 -0.13 -2.60
CA VAL A 139 -20.75 -0.21 -1.19
C VAL A 139 -22.16 -0.80 -1.17
N ARG A 140 -22.36 -1.92 -0.48
CA ARG A 140 -23.68 -2.57 -0.35
C ARG A 140 -24.45 -2.73 -1.68
N GLY A 141 -23.73 -3.11 -2.74
CA GLY A 141 -24.29 -3.30 -4.08
C GLY A 141 -24.51 -2.02 -4.89
N GLN A 142 -24.21 -0.84 -4.35
CA GLN A 142 -24.22 0.42 -5.09
C GLN A 142 -22.81 0.76 -5.59
N HIS A 143 -22.68 1.06 -6.88
CA HIS A 143 -21.40 1.35 -7.52
C HIS A 143 -21.22 2.86 -7.68
N TRP A 144 -20.04 3.35 -7.32
CA TRP A 144 -19.66 4.77 -7.33
C TRP A 144 -18.32 4.96 -8.03
N GLN A 145 -18.17 6.03 -8.79
CA GLN A 145 -16.89 6.39 -9.42
C GLN A 145 -16.62 7.90 -9.33
N PHE A 146 -15.34 8.27 -9.34
CA PHE A 146 -14.96 9.67 -9.46
C PHE A 146 -15.32 10.23 -10.84
N SER A 147 -15.50 11.55 -10.92
CA SER A 147 -15.86 12.22 -12.18
C SER A 147 -14.73 12.24 -13.22
N ASP A 148 -13.49 12.05 -12.78
CA ASP A 148 -12.28 11.98 -13.61
C ASP A 148 -11.87 10.54 -13.95
N THR A 149 -12.67 9.54 -13.57
CA THR A 149 -12.44 8.15 -13.97
C THR A 149 -12.74 7.98 -15.46
N THR A 150 -11.70 7.78 -16.25
CA THR A 150 -11.77 7.57 -17.71
C THR A 150 -11.78 6.09 -18.10
N LEU A 151 -11.25 5.22 -17.24
CA LEU A 151 -11.24 3.77 -17.43
C LEU A 151 -12.69 3.25 -17.51
N PRO A 152 -13.06 2.38 -18.46
CA PRO A 152 -14.40 1.81 -18.58
C PRO A 152 -14.70 0.79 -17.47
N LEU A 153 -14.70 1.23 -16.21
CA LEU A 153 -14.72 0.38 -15.01
C LEU A 153 -15.94 -0.55 -14.99
N ALA A 154 -17.11 -0.05 -15.37
CA ALA A 154 -18.33 -0.84 -15.49
C ALA A 154 -18.14 -2.05 -16.42
N HIS A 155 -17.43 -1.87 -17.52
CA HIS A 155 -17.16 -2.94 -18.49
C HIS A 155 -16.18 -3.97 -17.93
N GLU A 156 -15.11 -3.53 -17.25
CA GLU A 156 -14.14 -4.46 -16.65
C GLU A 156 -14.78 -5.31 -15.54
N VAL A 157 -15.64 -4.71 -14.70
CA VAL A 157 -16.42 -5.43 -13.69
C VAL A 157 -17.40 -6.41 -14.35
N GLN A 158 -18.08 -5.99 -15.41
CA GLN A 158 -18.98 -6.86 -16.20
C GLN A 158 -18.24 -8.09 -16.72
N GLN A 159 -17.10 -7.88 -17.38
CA GLN A 159 -16.30 -8.94 -17.98
C GLN A 159 -15.80 -9.91 -16.91
N HIS A 160 -15.27 -9.40 -15.79
CA HIS A 160 -14.73 -10.23 -14.72
C HIS A 160 -15.79 -11.15 -14.10
N TYR A 161 -16.98 -10.61 -13.83
CA TYR A 161 -18.06 -11.36 -13.17
C TYR A 161 -19.00 -12.09 -14.14
N GLY A 162 -18.77 -12.01 -15.45
CA GLY A 162 -19.64 -12.64 -16.46
C GLY A 162 -21.07 -12.10 -16.44
N MET A 163 -21.25 -10.82 -16.10
CA MET A 163 -22.57 -10.20 -15.99
C MET A 163 -23.16 -9.94 -17.38
N THR A 164 -24.45 -10.23 -17.57
CA THR A 164 -25.15 -9.94 -18.83
C THR A 164 -25.11 -8.45 -19.18
N ASN A 165 -25.31 -7.59 -18.17
CA ASN A 165 -25.27 -6.14 -18.32
C ASN A 165 -24.19 -5.54 -17.43
N ALA A 166 -23.54 -4.47 -17.91
CA ALA A 166 -22.59 -3.74 -17.10
C ALA A 166 -23.29 -3.07 -15.89
N PRO A 167 -22.70 -3.13 -14.68
CA PRO A 167 -23.24 -2.41 -13.53
C PRO A 167 -23.24 -0.90 -13.77
N ILE A 168 -24.21 -0.21 -13.19
CA ILE A 168 -24.31 1.25 -13.28
C ILE A 168 -23.42 1.88 -12.21
N PHE A 169 -22.33 2.53 -12.63
CA PHE A 169 -21.51 3.35 -11.76
C PHE A 169 -22.06 4.77 -11.67
N THR A 170 -22.50 5.16 -10.47
CA THR A 170 -22.98 6.50 -10.19
C THR A 170 -21.79 7.44 -10.01
N SER A 171 -21.79 8.57 -10.71
CA SER A 171 -20.73 9.56 -10.55
C SER A 171 -20.84 10.29 -9.20
N LEU A 172 -19.71 10.40 -8.50
CA LEU A 172 -19.58 11.23 -7.29
C LEU A 172 -19.71 12.74 -7.59
N ARG A 173 -19.65 13.14 -8.87
CA ARG A 173 -19.66 14.53 -9.36
C ARG A 173 -18.48 15.39 -8.89
N TYR A 174 -17.44 14.75 -8.37
CA TYR A 174 -16.18 15.38 -8.01
C TYR A 174 -15.02 14.46 -8.36
N ARG A 175 -13.84 15.06 -8.49
CA ARG A 175 -12.61 14.38 -8.87
C ARG A 175 -11.98 13.65 -7.69
N GLY A 176 -11.21 12.61 -7.99
CA GLY A 176 -10.51 11.82 -6.97
C GLY A 176 -9.31 12.51 -6.34
N ASN A 177 -8.84 13.66 -6.84
CA ASN A 177 -7.62 14.33 -6.35
C ASN A 177 -7.78 14.99 -4.97
N TYR A 178 -6.68 15.09 -4.22
CA TYR A 178 -6.66 15.68 -2.87
C TYR A 178 -7.18 17.12 -2.76
N PRO A 179 -6.87 18.07 -3.67
CA PRO A 179 -7.48 19.41 -3.63
C PRO A 179 -9.01 19.40 -3.65
N THR A 180 -9.61 18.35 -4.22
CA THR A 180 -11.08 18.19 -4.27
C THR A 180 -11.62 17.46 -3.04
N LEU A 181 -10.92 16.42 -2.58
CA LEU A 181 -11.36 15.56 -1.48
C LEU A 181 -11.08 16.16 -0.09
N ASP A 182 -10.02 16.94 0.04
CA ASP A 182 -9.51 17.49 1.28
C ASP A 182 -8.86 18.86 1.01
N PRO A 183 -9.68 19.89 0.65
CA PRO A 183 -9.18 21.21 0.26
C PRO A 183 -8.44 21.91 1.39
N ASP A 184 -8.81 21.64 2.64
CA ASP A 184 -8.25 22.26 3.85
C ASP A 184 -7.02 21.49 4.38
N ASN A 185 -6.61 20.43 3.68
CA ASN A 185 -5.44 19.60 4.01
C ASN A 185 -5.52 19.00 5.43
N GLU A 186 -6.72 18.64 5.88
CA GLU A 186 -6.96 18.03 7.19
C GLU A 186 -6.34 16.63 7.28
N ARG A 187 -6.11 15.97 6.14
CA ARG A 187 -5.61 14.58 6.10
C ARG A 187 -4.25 14.37 6.77
N ARG A 188 -3.45 15.44 6.93
CA ARG A 188 -2.20 15.39 7.70
C ARG A 188 -2.43 14.93 9.14
N ASN A 189 -3.62 15.17 9.68
CA ASN A 189 -3.99 14.90 11.08
C ASN A 189 -4.94 13.70 11.23
N PHE A 190 -5.28 12.98 10.16
CA PHE A 190 -6.12 11.80 10.29
C PHE A 190 -5.35 10.67 10.99
N GLY A 191 -5.89 10.19 12.12
CA GLY A 191 -5.37 9.02 12.83
C GLY A 191 -5.68 7.72 12.08
N TYR A 192 -4.69 6.83 12.00
CA TYR A 192 -4.76 5.53 11.31
C TYR A 192 -4.80 4.35 12.28
N GLU A 193 -5.37 4.54 13.47
CA GLU A 193 -5.63 3.45 14.41
C GLU A 193 -6.63 2.44 13.82
N SER A 194 -6.58 1.19 14.28
CA SER A 194 -7.44 0.11 13.78
C SER A 194 -8.93 0.47 13.84
N ASP A 195 -9.38 1.02 14.96
CA ASP A 195 -10.79 1.37 15.18
C ASP A 195 -11.22 2.56 14.31
N THR A 196 -10.32 3.54 14.09
CA THR A 196 -10.56 4.67 13.19
C THR A 196 -10.67 4.19 11.75
N LEU A 197 -9.76 3.31 11.31
CA LEU A 197 -9.75 2.77 9.95
C LEU A 197 -11.02 1.97 9.65
N ARG A 198 -11.45 1.13 10.60
CA ARG A 198 -12.73 0.41 10.52
C ARG A 198 -13.90 1.38 10.45
N ARG A 199 -14.01 2.34 11.36
CA ARG A 199 -15.11 3.32 11.37
C ARG A 199 -15.21 4.08 10.05
N ARG A 200 -14.10 4.53 9.47
CA ARG A 200 -14.09 5.23 8.18
C ARG A 200 -14.58 4.34 7.03
N MET A 201 -14.24 3.06 7.05
CA MET A 201 -14.72 2.08 6.07
C MET A 201 -16.21 1.79 6.23
N LEU A 202 -16.69 1.64 7.48
CA LEU A 202 -18.10 1.48 7.79
C LEU A 202 -18.90 2.71 7.36
N ASP A 203 -18.44 3.91 7.69
CA ASP A 203 -19.08 5.15 7.26
C ASP A 203 -19.19 5.22 5.73
N LEU A 204 -18.16 4.77 5.01
CA LEU A 204 -18.21 4.67 3.54
C LEU A 204 -19.26 3.64 3.07
N SER A 205 -19.45 2.53 3.79
CA SER A 205 -20.43 1.49 3.44
C SER A 205 -21.88 1.98 3.46
N TYR A 206 -22.15 3.09 4.16
CA TYR A 206 -23.45 3.76 4.24
C TYR A 206 -23.56 5.03 3.37
N LEU A 207 -22.66 5.20 2.39
CA LEU A 207 -22.71 6.33 1.47
C LEU A 207 -24.03 6.36 0.68
N THR A 208 -24.58 7.56 0.53
CA THR A 208 -25.76 7.82 -0.30
C THR A 208 -25.53 9.05 -1.19
N GLU A 209 -26.33 9.21 -2.25
CA GLU A 209 -26.24 10.36 -3.15
C GLU A 209 -26.34 11.69 -2.39
N ALA A 210 -27.24 11.79 -1.39
CA ALA A 210 -27.44 12.99 -0.59
C ALA A 210 -26.24 13.33 0.32
N ARG A 211 -25.44 12.33 0.71
CA ARG A 211 -24.29 12.49 1.64
C ARG A 211 -22.93 12.43 0.96
N ARG A 212 -22.86 12.20 -0.35
CA ARG A 212 -21.60 11.99 -1.10
C ARG A 212 -20.51 13.06 -0.85
N LEU A 213 -20.89 14.33 -0.63
CA LEU A 213 -19.95 15.42 -0.39
C LEU A 213 -19.34 15.38 1.02
N ALA A 214 -20.07 14.86 2.01
CA ALA A 214 -19.60 14.71 3.38
C ALA A 214 -18.57 13.58 3.53
N HIS A 215 -18.55 12.61 2.60
CA HIS A 215 -17.60 11.50 2.60
C HIS A 215 -16.26 11.80 1.91
N ARG A 216 -16.04 13.02 1.41
CA ARG A 216 -14.79 13.39 0.72
C ARG A 216 -13.54 13.19 1.59
N GLY A 217 -13.60 13.58 2.86
CA GLY A 217 -12.53 13.32 3.82
C GLY A 217 -12.29 11.83 4.08
N ASN A 218 -13.36 11.01 4.13
CA ASN A 218 -13.22 9.55 4.27
C ASN A 218 -12.54 8.93 3.04
N LEU A 219 -12.85 9.42 1.84
CA LEU A 219 -12.19 8.95 0.62
C LEU A 219 -10.72 9.37 0.58
N ALA A 220 -10.39 10.61 0.96
CA ALA A 220 -8.99 11.05 1.10
C ALA A 220 -8.19 10.18 2.08
N TYR A 221 -8.82 9.82 3.20
CA TYR A 221 -8.26 8.93 4.21
C TYR A 221 -8.01 7.51 3.67
N ILE A 222 -9.00 6.93 2.98
CA ILE A 222 -8.88 5.58 2.40
C ILE A 222 -7.81 5.54 1.30
N ILE A 223 -7.71 6.57 0.45
CA ILE A 223 -6.64 6.69 -0.54
C ILE A 223 -5.27 6.73 0.17
N GLY A 224 -5.17 7.48 1.28
CA GLY A 224 -3.97 7.50 2.13
C GLY A 224 -3.60 6.11 2.69
N ALA A 225 -4.59 5.35 3.15
CA ALA A 225 -4.41 4.00 3.70
C ALA A 225 -4.18 2.90 2.64
N THR A 226 -4.33 3.20 1.35
CA THR A 226 -4.25 2.20 0.28
C THR A 226 -3.22 2.61 -0.77
N ALA A 227 -3.62 3.43 -1.74
CA ALA A 227 -2.78 3.91 -2.83
C ALA A 227 -1.45 4.52 -2.34
N GLU A 228 -1.52 5.41 -1.35
CA GLU A 228 -0.31 6.10 -0.87
C GLU A 228 0.60 5.19 -0.03
N ALA A 229 0.01 4.26 0.72
CA ALA A 229 0.77 3.22 1.41
C ALA A 229 1.46 2.27 0.41
N ALA A 230 0.80 1.92 -0.69
CA ALA A 230 1.39 1.12 -1.76
C ALA A 230 2.56 1.84 -2.43
N ARG A 231 2.42 3.16 -2.66
CA ARG A 231 3.47 4.02 -3.23
C ARG A 231 4.67 4.21 -2.33
N PHE A 232 4.46 4.35 -1.02
CA PHE A 232 5.51 4.68 -0.06
C PHE A 232 5.49 3.75 1.16
N GLY A 233 6.56 2.97 1.31
CA GLY A 233 6.81 2.12 2.47
C GLY A 233 6.87 2.91 3.78
N TRP A 234 7.26 4.18 3.75
CA TRP A 234 7.16 5.05 4.92
C TRP A 234 5.71 5.22 5.41
N ILE A 235 4.77 5.47 4.49
CA ILE A 235 3.34 5.61 4.80
C ILE A 235 2.78 4.26 5.27
N GLU A 236 3.12 3.17 4.59
CA GLU A 236 2.75 1.81 5.01
C GLU A 236 3.18 1.53 6.45
N ASN A 237 4.45 1.79 6.79
CA ASN A 237 4.99 1.51 8.12
C ASN A 237 4.34 2.37 9.20
N ARG A 238 4.11 3.67 8.93
CA ARG A 238 3.42 4.59 9.84
C ARG A 238 1.99 4.11 10.15
N ILE A 239 1.24 3.73 9.12
CA ILE A 239 -0.13 3.24 9.28
C ILE A 239 -0.16 1.87 9.97
N ALA A 240 0.72 0.95 9.58
CA ALA A 240 0.79 -0.37 10.20
C ALA A 240 1.14 -0.27 11.70
N ALA A 241 2.05 0.64 12.08
CA ALA A 241 2.35 0.91 13.48
C ALA A 241 1.17 1.53 14.22
N ALA A 242 0.43 2.46 13.61
CA ALA A 242 -0.80 3.00 14.19
C ALA A 242 -1.90 1.93 14.36
N ILE A 243 -2.04 0.97 13.44
CA ILE A 243 -2.95 -0.18 13.59
C ILE A 243 -2.50 -1.09 14.74
N GLU A 244 -1.19 -1.33 14.87
CA GLU A 244 -0.63 -2.25 15.86
C GLU A 244 -0.62 -1.67 17.28
N LEU A 245 -0.09 -0.46 17.41
CA LEU A 245 0.28 0.17 18.68
C LEU A 245 -0.51 1.45 18.96
N ARG A 246 -1.38 1.89 18.05
CA ARG A 246 -2.09 3.19 18.08
C ARG A 246 -1.20 4.41 17.86
N TYR A 247 0.09 4.20 17.59
CA TYR A 247 1.06 5.24 17.25
C TYR A 247 2.29 4.64 16.55
N ASP A 248 3.12 5.48 15.94
CA ASP A 248 4.43 5.08 15.41
C ASP A 248 5.53 5.20 16.48
N PRO A 249 6.11 4.08 16.96
CA PRO A 249 7.17 4.11 17.97
C PRO A 249 8.52 4.57 17.42
N SER A 250 8.71 4.60 16.10
CA SER A 250 9.96 5.05 15.48
C SER A 250 10.10 6.58 15.44
N ASP A 251 9.01 7.29 15.72
CA ASP A 251 8.95 8.76 15.77
C ASP A 251 8.83 9.22 17.24
N PRO A 252 9.68 10.14 17.73
CA PRO A 252 9.67 10.60 19.11
C PRO A 252 8.34 11.20 19.58
N ASN A 253 7.53 11.73 18.66
CA ASN A 253 6.23 12.32 18.99
C ASN A 253 5.09 11.29 19.01
N HIS A 254 5.39 10.01 18.76
CA HIS A 254 4.44 8.92 18.71
C HIS A 254 3.15 9.24 17.93
N PRO A 255 3.23 9.63 16.65
CA PRO A 255 2.05 10.06 15.91
C PRO A 255 1.23 8.84 15.46
N ALA A 256 -0.09 8.97 15.49
CA ALA A 256 -1.01 8.03 14.82
C ALA A 256 -1.37 8.47 13.38
N HIS A 257 -0.85 9.61 12.94
CA HIS A 257 -1.18 10.25 11.65
C HIS A 257 0.07 10.46 10.78
N LEU A 258 -0.15 10.83 9.51
CA LEU A 258 0.92 11.01 8.51
C LEU A 258 1.73 12.31 8.71
N GLY A 259 1.10 13.36 9.23
CA GLY A 259 1.71 14.68 9.38
C GLY A 259 2.08 15.35 8.05
N ASN A 260 2.82 16.46 8.13
CA ASN A 260 3.24 17.23 6.95
C ASN A 260 4.15 16.42 6.04
N PHE A 261 5.05 15.61 6.60
CA PHE A 261 5.94 14.76 5.81
C PHE A 261 5.16 13.76 4.94
N GLY A 262 4.23 12.99 5.51
CA GLY A 262 3.48 12.00 4.74
C GLY A 262 2.58 12.65 3.68
N VAL A 263 1.93 13.79 3.99
CA VAL A 263 1.20 14.56 2.97
C VAL A 263 2.12 15.12 1.89
N GLY A 264 3.32 15.57 2.27
CA GLY A 264 4.34 16.02 1.33
C GLY A 264 4.71 14.91 0.35
N LEU A 265 4.90 13.67 0.82
CA LEU A 265 5.17 12.51 -0.06
C LEU A 265 4.07 12.32 -1.11
N GLN A 266 2.79 12.36 -0.69
CA GLN A 266 1.64 12.21 -1.59
C GLN A 266 1.66 13.23 -2.73
N THR A 267 2.05 14.48 -2.43
CA THR A 267 2.12 15.55 -3.44
C THR A 267 3.37 15.48 -4.32
N GLN A 268 4.44 14.84 -3.84
CA GLN A 268 5.74 14.81 -4.50
C GLN A 268 6.02 13.49 -5.22
N TRP A 269 5.03 12.58 -5.31
CA TRP A 269 5.23 11.26 -5.90
C TRP A 269 5.90 11.30 -7.28
N SER A 270 5.34 12.07 -8.22
CA SER A 270 5.93 12.26 -9.56
C SER A 270 7.36 12.80 -9.53
N ALA A 271 7.64 13.79 -8.65
CA ALA A 271 8.97 14.38 -8.54
C ALA A 271 9.99 13.39 -7.95
N LEU A 272 9.58 12.61 -6.95
CA LEU A 272 10.40 11.56 -6.34
C LEU A 272 10.65 10.42 -7.32
N SER A 273 9.68 10.05 -8.17
CA SER A 273 9.90 9.10 -9.26
C SER A 273 10.98 9.61 -10.22
N ARG A 274 10.98 10.91 -10.56
CA ARG A 274 12.04 11.50 -11.41
C ARG A 274 13.41 11.39 -10.77
N VAL A 275 13.52 11.70 -9.47
CA VAL A 275 14.78 11.54 -8.72
C VAL A 275 15.25 10.09 -8.76
N ALA A 276 14.36 9.12 -8.53
CA ALA A 276 14.71 7.71 -8.59
C ALA A 276 15.24 7.33 -9.98
N HIS A 277 14.50 7.62 -11.05
CA HIS A 277 14.88 7.26 -12.42
C HIS A 277 16.12 7.98 -12.95
N GLN A 278 16.34 9.24 -12.60
CA GLN A 278 17.51 10.00 -13.06
C GLN A 278 18.79 9.54 -12.35
N THR A 279 18.68 9.07 -11.11
CA THR A 279 19.85 8.70 -10.29
C THR A 279 20.12 7.20 -10.23
N VAL A 280 19.20 6.34 -10.71
CA VAL A 280 19.37 4.88 -10.72
C VAL A 280 20.60 4.43 -11.53
N HIS A 281 20.99 5.18 -12.56
CA HIS A 281 22.19 4.94 -13.36
C HIS A 281 23.34 5.92 -13.06
N GLY A 282 23.37 6.51 -11.86
CA GLY A 282 24.42 7.45 -11.45
C GLY A 282 24.31 8.85 -12.07
N GLY A 283 23.17 9.18 -12.67
CA GLY A 283 22.87 10.54 -13.13
C GLY A 283 22.58 11.50 -11.98
N ASN A 284 22.30 12.76 -12.34
CA ASN A 284 21.92 13.81 -11.39
C ASN A 284 20.43 14.16 -11.55
N ALA A 285 19.78 14.48 -10.44
CA ALA A 285 18.40 14.93 -10.41
C ALA A 285 18.24 16.26 -9.68
N ALA A 286 17.20 17.01 -10.05
CA ALA A 286 16.76 18.13 -9.21
C ALA A 286 16.29 17.58 -7.85
N PRO A 287 16.82 18.09 -6.72
CA PRO A 287 16.41 17.63 -5.41
C PRO A 287 14.92 17.86 -5.17
N VAL A 288 14.28 16.93 -4.47
CA VAL A 288 12.90 17.09 -4.00
C VAL A 288 12.91 17.34 -2.51
N ILE A 289 12.20 18.39 -2.08
CA ILE A 289 12.07 18.77 -0.68
C ILE A 289 10.69 18.31 -0.18
N VAL A 290 10.68 17.49 0.86
CA VAL A 290 9.46 17.00 1.53
C VAL A 290 9.55 17.40 3.00
N ASP A 291 8.72 18.34 3.44
CA ASP A 291 8.69 18.82 4.83
C ASP A 291 10.10 19.20 5.35
N GLY A 292 10.83 20.00 4.56
CA GLY A 292 12.20 20.42 4.86
C GLY A 292 13.29 19.36 4.62
N ARG A 293 12.94 18.12 4.28
CA ARG A 293 13.88 17.01 4.07
C ARG A 293 14.18 16.87 2.58
N ARG A 294 15.47 16.83 2.23
CA ARG A 294 15.92 16.91 0.83
C ARG A 294 16.36 15.55 0.30
N TYR A 295 15.60 15.00 -0.65
CA TYR A 295 15.94 13.79 -1.40
C TYR A 295 16.69 14.16 -2.68
N LEU A 296 17.90 13.64 -2.82
CA LEU A 296 18.83 13.90 -3.93
C LEU A 296 18.95 12.73 -4.89
N ASN A 297 18.76 11.51 -4.39
CA ASN A 297 18.98 10.29 -5.17
C ASN A 297 18.22 9.09 -4.62
N ILE A 298 18.20 8.03 -5.43
CA ILE A 298 17.56 6.76 -5.14
C ILE A 298 18.12 6.08 -3.87
N THR A 299 19.41 6.24 -3.58
CA THR A 299 20.03 5.66 -2.38
C THR A 299 19.43 6.22 -1.10
N GLN A 300 19.19 7.53 -1.03
CA GLN A 300 18.52 8.15 0.11
C GLN A 300 17.07 7.68 0.24
N MET A 301 16.35 7.54 -0.88
CA MET A 301 14.98 7.00 -0.87
C MET A 301 14.94 5.56 -0.37
N ARG A 302 15.90 4.73 -0.79
CA ARG A 302 15.98 3.30 -0.45
C ARG A 302 16.41 3.05 0.99
N LEU A 303 17.40 3.81 1.48
CA LEU A 303 18.09 3.50 2.74
C LEU A 303 17.81 4.52 3.85
N GLY A 304 17.27 5.70 3.55
CA GLY A 304 17.08 6.77 4.53
C GLY A 304 18.40 7.38 5.02
N THR A 305 19.36 7.60 4.13
CA THR A 305 20.68 8.17 4.47
C THR A 305 20.71 9.70 4.35
N GLY A 306 21.63 10.36 5.05
CA GLY A 306 21.78 11.82 4.97
C GLY A 306 20.67 12.60 5.67
N GLY A 307 20.09 12.04 6.73
CA GLY A 307 19.11 12.73 7.59
C GLY A 307 17.67 12.73 7.07
N VAL A 308 17.34 11.89 6.10
CA VAL A 308 15.97 11.72 5.58
C VAL A 308 15.45 10.31 5.87
N PRO A 309 14.14 10.11 6.13
CA PRO A 309 13.59 8.78 6.31
C PRO A 309 13.70 7.91 5.05
N ARG A 310 13.79 6.60 5.25
CA ARG A 310 13.63 5.62 4.19
C ARG A 310 12.21 5.66 3.63
N LEU A 311 12.09 5.68 2.30
CA LEU A 311 10.82 5.62 1.58
C LEU A 311 10.48 4.21 1.08
N ALA A 312 11.48 3.33 0.94
CA ALA A 312 11.28 1.99 0.41
C ALA A 312 10.44 1.07 1.34
N PRO A 313 9.58 0.18 0.79
CA PRO A 313 9.34 -0.03 -0.65
C PRO A 313 8.74 1.20 -1.35
N PHE A 314 9.24 1.54 -2.54
CA PHE A 314 8.80 2.71 -3.31
C PHE A 314 8.32 2.25 -4.67
N LEU A 315 7.06 2.56 -5.00
CA LEU A 315 6.49 2.33 -6.34
C LEU A 315 6.47 3.67 -7.06
N GLY A 316 7.37 3.88 -8.02
CA GLY A 316 7.48 5.09 -8.84
C GLY A 316 6.61 5.05 -10.09
N LEU A 317 6.36 6.21 -10.70
CA LEU A 317 5.77 6.30 -12.02
C LEU A 317 6.80 5.92 -13.08
N TYR A 318 6.49 4.91 -13.91
CA TYR A 318 7.35 4.51 -15.00
C TYR A 318 7.70 5.67 -15.95
N ASP A 319 8.97 5.72 -16.32
CA ASP A 319 9.59 6.67 -17.25
C ASP A 319 9.33 8.15 -16.92
N SER A 320 9.29 8.48 -15.63
CA SER A 320 9.33 9.88 -15.22
C SER A 320 10.76 10.42 -15.44
N ARG A 321 11.08 10.87 -16.66
CA ARG A 321 12.40 11.46 -17.00
C ARG A 321 12.36 12.95 -17.35
N SER A 322 11.17 13.53 -17.50
CA SER A 322 10.95 14.94 -17.86
C SER A 322 10.57 15.80 -16.66
#